data_AF-A0A6A6YG77-F1
#
_entry.id   AF-A0A6A6YG77-F1
#
_cell.length_a   1.000
_cell.length_b   1.000
_cell.length_c   1.000
_cell.angle_alpha   90.00
_cell.angle_beta   90.00
_cell.angle_gamma   90.00
#
_symmetry.space_group_name_H-M   'P 1'
#
loop_
_entity.id
_entity.type
_entity.pdbx_description
1 polymer ?
#
loop_
_entity_poly.entity_id
_entity_poly.type
_entity_poly.pdbx_seq_one_letter_code
_entity_poly.pdbx_strand_id
1 'polypeptide(L)'
;MPPNKLLLAASVLHTLLSAGHTAKGLEMFKDPAFARLPALLTKAVQAGWFEGSVFFAILGLINYRWAHSGLADSTELGVAGLISLLCFGAGGWYAKSGDKQTGVLLAAAGVLQAVGVRSVL
;
A
#
# COMPACT_ATOMS: atom_id res chain seq x y z
N MET A 1 5.56 -4.19 -26.47
CA MET A 1 5.20 -5.48 -25.85
C MET A 1 3.89 -5.31 -25.07
N PRO A 2 3.05 -6.34 -24.94
CA PRO A 2 1.88 -6.25 -24.06
C PRO A 2 2.31 -6.01 -22.60
N PRO A 3 1.50 -5.33 -21.78
CA PRO A 3 1.87 -5.06 -20.39
C PRO A 3 2.06 -6.33 -19.58
N ASN A 4 3.01 -6.32 -18.65
CA ASN A 4 3.17 -7.39 -17.67
C ASN A 4 1.93 -7.48 -16.77
N LYS A 5 1.24 -8.61 -16.83
CA LYS A 5 -0.06 -8.81 -16.16
C LYS A 5 0.04 -8.78 -14.63
N LEU A 6 1.16 -9.24 -14.06
CA LEU A 6 1.35 -9.28 -12.60
C LEU A 6 1.58 -7.88 -12.04
N LEU A 7 2.41 -7.07 -12.71
CA LEU A 7 2.62 -5.67 -12.33
C LEU A 7 1.37 -4.83 -12.59
N LEU A 8 0.59 -5.12 -13.64
CA LEU A 8 -0.69 -4.47 -13.86
C LEU A 8 -1.70 -4.84 -12.75
N ALA A 9 -1.73 -6.10 -12.32
CA ALA A 9 -2.53 -6.52 -11.17
C ALA A 9 -2.06 -5.84 -9.87
N ALA A 10 -0.75 -5.73 -9.65
CA ALA A 10 -0.18 -4.99 -8.52
C ALA A 10 -0.59 -3.52 -8.56
N SER A 11 -0.57 -2.89 -9.73
CA SER A 11 -1.03 -1.53 -9.94
C SER A 11 -2.49 -1.34 -9.52
N VAL A 12 -3.39 -2.19 -10.03
CA VAL A 12 -4.81 -2.16 -9.68
C VAL A 12 -5.00 -2.37 -8.17
N LEU A 13 -4.31 -3.36 -7.59
CA LEU A 13 -4.42 -3.65 -6.16
C LEU A 13 -3.99 -2.46 -5.28
N HIS A 14 -2.87 -1.81 -5.61
CA HIS A 14 -2.41 -0.64 -4.84
C HIS A 14 -3.36 0.57 -5.00
N THR A 15 -3.94 0.76 -6.19
CA THR A 15 -4.99 1.78 -6.40
C THR A 15 -6.24 1.47 -5.58
N LEU A 16 -6.69 0.21 -5.54
CA LEU A 16 -7.80 -0.21 -4.69
C LEU A 16 -7.47 -0.07 -3.20
N LEU A 17 -6.24 -0.37 -2.80
CA LEU A 17 -5.74 -0.14 -1.44
C LEU A 17 -5.78 1.34 -1.08
N SER A 18 -5.43 2.25 -1.99
CA SER A 18 -5.54 3.69 -1.76
C SER A 18 -6.97 4.11 -1.43
N ALA A 19 -7.93 3.68 -2.25
CA ALA A 19 -9.35 3.97 -2.05
C ALA A 19 -9.87 3.31 -0.75
N GLY A 20 -9.56 2.03 -0.52
CA GLY A 20 -9.97 1.29 0.67
C GLY A 20 -9.36 1.85 1.96
N HIS A 21 -8.08 2.25 1.93
CA HIS A 21 -7.39 2.89 3.05
C HIS A 21 -8.06 4.22 3.40
N THR A 22 -8.39 5.03 2.39
CA THR A 22 -9.13 6.29 2.59
C THR A 22 -10.50 6.04 3.23
N ALA A 23 -11.30 5.13 2.66
CA ALA A 23 -12.62 4.80 3.18
C ALA A 23 -12.55 4.28 4.62
N LYS A 24 -11.59 3.39 4.92
CA LYS A 24 -11.37 2.85 6.27
C LYS A 24 -11.01 3.95 7.27
N GLY A 25 -10.16 4.90 6.88
CA GLY A 25 -9.81 6.04 7.73
C GLY A 25 -11.01 6.89 8.07
N LEU A 26 -11.81 7.25 7.05
CA LEU A 26 -13.04 8.00 7.24
C LEU A 26 -14.02 7.31 8.20
N GLU A 27 -14.08 5.98 8.19
CA GLU A 27 -14.90 5.23 9.13
C GLU A 27 -14.29 5.21 10.54
N MET A 28 -13.00 4.93 10.65
CA MET A 28 -12.27 4.92 11.94
C MET A 28 -12.36 6.27 12.66
N PHE A 29 -12.30 7.38 11.93
CA PHE A 29 -12.36 8.72 12.51
C PHE A 29 -13.74 9.11 13.06
N LYS A 30 -14.79 8.34 12.76
CA LYS A 30 -16.13 8.53 13.35
C LYS A 30 -16.25 7.90 14.74
N ASP A 31 -15.33 7.03 15.13
CA ASP A 31 -15.39 6.34 16.42
C ASP A 31 -15.31 7.37 17.58
N PRO A 32 -16.23 7.33 18.57
CA PRO A 32 -16.19 8.22 19.72
C PRO A 32 -14.89 8.16 20.53
N ALA A 33 -14.17 7.03 20.53
CA ALA A 33 -12.84 6.92 21.11
C ALA A 33 -11.81 7.79 20.38
N PHE A 34 -11.91 7.92 19.06
CA PHE A 34 -11.03 8.77 18.28
C PHE A 34 -11.25 10.25 18.60
N ALA A 35 -12.50 10.67 18.78
CA ALA A 35 -12.86 12.04 19.15
C ALA A 35 -12.37 12.46 20.55
N ARG A 36 -12.02 11.49 21.42
CA ARG A 36 -11.48 11.75 22.76
C ARG A 36 -9.96 12.01 22.77
N LEU A 37 -9.28 11.84 21.65
CA LEU A 37 -7.85 12.13 21.55
C LEU A 37 -7.57 13.65 21.60
N PRO A 38 -6.43 14.08 22.17
CA PRO A 38 -5.95 15.44 22.04
C PRO A 38 -5.88 15.89 20.57
N ALA A 39 -6.26 17.13 20.28
CA ALA A 39 -6.37 17.64 18.91
C ALA A 39 -5.09 17.42 18.08
N LEU A 40 -3.91 17.59 18.69
CA LEU A 40 -2.63 17.33 18.03
C LEU A 40 -2.51 15.86 17.56
N LEU A 41 -2.86 14.89 18.42
CA LEU A 41 -2.80 13.47 18.09
C LEU A 41 -3.85 13.10 17.04
N THR A 42 -5.07 13.63 17.16
CA THR A 42 -6.14 13.46 16.17
C THR A 42 -5.69 13.90 14.79
N LYS A 43 -5.09 15.10 14.69
CA LYS A 43 -4.61 15.65 13.40
C LYS A 43 -3.40 14.90 12.86
N ALA A 44 -2.45 14.51 13.71
CA ALA A 44 -1.29 13.73 13.29
C ALA A 44 -1.70 12.37 12.71
N VAL A 45 -2.62 11.66 13.36
CA VAL A 45 -3.12 10.37 12.85
C VAL A 45 -3.91 10.55 11.56
N GLN A 46 -4.78 11.57 11.48
CA GLN A 46 -5.52 11.87 10.25
C GLN A 46 -4.58 12.17 9.08
N ALA A 47 -3.57 13.03 9.30
CA ALA A 47 -2.59 13.38 8.27
C ALA A 47 -1.82 12.14 7.79
N GLY A 48 -1.23 11.37 8.70
CA GLY A 48 -0.48 10.16 8.36
C GLY A 48 -1.33 9.11 7.64
N TRP A 49 -2.63 9.03 7.97
CA TRP A 49 -3.54 8.14 7.27
C TRP A 49 -3.80 8.56 5.82
N PHE A 50 -4.04 9.85 5.56
CA PHE A 50 -4.21 10.36 4.20
C PHE A 50 -2.89 10.34 3.40
N GLU A 51 -1.75 10.58 4.04
CA GLU A 51 -0.43 10.35 3.44
C GLU A 51 -0.29 8.90 2.98
N GLY A 52 -0.65 7.92 3.82
CA GLY A 52 -0.67 6.50 3.45
C GLY A 52 -1.60 6.20 2.27
N SER A 53 -2.77 6.84 2.20
CA SER A 53 -3.68 6.69 1.07
C SER A 53 -3.07 7.19 -0.24
N VAL A 54 -2.47 8.38 -0.26
CA VAL A 54 -1.80 8.92 -1.44
C VAL A 54 -0.59 8.07 -1.80
N PHE A 55 0.14 7.58 -0.80
CA PHE A 55 1.27 6.69 -1.00
C PHE A 55 0.87 5.42 -1.77
N PHE A 56 -0.22 4.75 -1.38
CA PHE A 56 -0.74 3.61 -2.14
C PHE A 56 -1.12 3.96 -3.58
N ALA A 57 -1.64 5.16 -3.85
CA ALA A 57 -1.92 5.60 -5.22
C ALA A 57 -0.63 5.75 -6.04
N ILE A 58 0.43 6.32 -5.45
CA ILE A 58 1.75 6.40 -6.07
C ILE A 58 2.28 5.01 -6.41
N LEU A 59 2.13 4.03 -5.50
CA LEU A 59 2.52 2.64 -5.76
C LEU A 59 1.73 2.03 -6.91
N GLY A 60 0.45 2.36 -7.03
CA GLY A 60 -0.38 1.99 -8.18
C GLY A 60 0.19 2.51 -9.50
N LEU A 61 0.54 3.79 -9.55
CA LEU A 61 1.10 4.44 -10.75
C LEU A 61 2.49 3.90 -11.12
N ILE A 62 3.36 3.67 -10.14
CA ILE A 62 4.70 3.12 -10.36
C ILE A 62 4.61 1.70 -10.93
N ASN A 63 3.76 0.83 -10.36
CA ASN A 63 3.55 -0.50 -10.90
C ASN A 63 2.92 -0.48 -12.30
N TYR A 64 2.07 0.50 -12.60
CA TYR A 64 1.53 0.68 -13.95
C TYR A 64 2.64 0.99 -14.95
N ARG A 65 3.57 1.90 -14.60
CA ARG A 65 4.75 2.19 -15.42
C ARG A 65 5.59 0.93 -15.63
N TRP A 66 5.93 0.22 -14.56
CA TRP A 66 6.74 -1.00 -14.65
C TRP A 66 6.06 -2.10 -15.46
N ALA A 67 4.72 -2.19 -15.43
CA ALA A 67 3.99 -3.13 -16.27
C ALA A 67 4.22 -2.88 -17.76
N HIS A 68 4.41 -1.63 -18.20
CA HIS A 68 4.57 -1.27 -19.61
C HIS A 68 6.03 -1.20 -20.07
N SER A 69 6.97 -0.99 -19.14
CA SER A 69 8.36 -0.66 -19.47
C SER A 69 9.41 -1.53 -18.77
N GLY A 70 9.02 -2.39 -17.83
CA GLY A 70 9.96 -3.08 -16.94
C GLY A 70 10.59 -2.12 -15.92
N LEU A 71 11.60 -2.59 -15.20
CA LEU A 71 12.43 -1.76 -14.33
C LEU A 71 13.55 -1.13 -15.16
N ALA A 72 13.85 0.14 -14.93
CA ALA A 72 14.91 0.85 -15.64
C ALA A 72 16.32 0.52 -15.11
N ASP A 73 16.46 0.36 -13.79
CA ASP A 73 17.75 0.14 -13.14
C ASP A 73 17.61 -0.51 -11.74
N SER A 74 18.74 -0.69 -11.06
CA SER A 74 18.80 -1.25 -9.71
C SER A 74 18.16 -0.36 -8.64
N THR A 75 18.02 0.95 -8.88
CA THR A 75 17.34 1.86 -7.96
C THR A 75 15.85 1.54 -7.92
N GLU A 76 15.23 1.31 -9.08
CA GLU A 76 13.83 0.90 -9.16
C GLU A 76 13.59 -0.49 -8.55
N LEU A 77 14.57 -1.41 -8.68
CA LEU A 77 14.55 -2.68 -7.95
C LEU A 77 14.58 -2.46 -6.43
N GLY A 78 15.40 -1.51 -5.96
CA GLY A 78 15.41 -1.10 -4.56
C GLY A 78 14.05 -0.58 -4.09
N VAL A 79 13.41 0.30 -4.88
CA VAL A 79 12.06 0.81 -4.58
C VAL A 79 11.04 -0.32 -4.50
N ALA A 80 11.05 -1.24 -5.46
CA ALA A 80 10.19 -2.43 -5.45
C ALA A 80 10.38 -3.30 -4.20
N GLY A 81 11.63 -3.46 -3.75
CA GLY A 81 11.97 -4.15 -2.51
C GLY A 81 11.40 -3.43 -1.28
N LEU A 82 11.54 -2.11 -1.21
CA LEU A 82 10.99 -1.28 -0.13
C LEU A 82 9.47 -1.35 -0.07
N ILE A 83 8.78 -1.37 -1.22
CA ILE A 83 7.32 -1.57 -1.27
C ILE A 83 6.93 -2.90 -0.65
N SER A 84 7.61 -3.98 -1.04
CA SER A 84 7.35 -5.32 -0.50
C SER A 84 7.58 -5.37 1.01
N LEU A 85 8.69 -4.79 1.47
CA LEU A 85 9.02 -4.69 2.90
C LEU A 85 7.96 -3.90 3.67
N LEU A 86 7.51 -2.77 3.13
CA LEU A 86 6.44 -1.97 3.74
C LEU A 86 5.15 -2.78 3.86
N CYS A 87 4.72 -3.47 2.80
CA CYS A 87 3.52 -4.29 2.81
C CYS A 87 3.58 -5.39 3.89
N PHE A 88 4.69 -6.12 3.99
CA PHE A 88 4.84 -7.14 5.02
C PHE A 88 4.99 -6.56 6.43
N GLY A 89 5.77 -5.49 6.59
CA GLY A 89 5.98 -4.83 7.87
C GLY A 89 4.69 -4.22 8.43
N ALA A 90 4.01 -3.39 7.64
CA ALA A 90 2.74 -2.81 8.01
C ALA A 90 1.65 -3.88 8.18
N GLY A 91 1.61 -4.89 7.30
CA GLY A 91 0.68 -6.01 7.42
C GLY A 91 0.85 -6.77 8.74
N GLY A 92 2.09 -7.04 9.14
CA GLY A 92 2.41 -7.64 10.43
C GLY A 92 1.99 -6.78 11.61
N TRP A 93 2.16 -5.45 11.51
CA TRP A 93 1.73 -4.52 12.56
C TRP A 93 0.20 -4.45 12.72
N TYR A 94 -0.53 -4.40 11.61
CA TYR A 94 -2.00 -4.45 11.64
C TYR A 94 -2.52 -5.76 12.24
N ALA A 95 -1.97 -6.90 11.83
CA ALA A 95 -2.35 -8.19 12.36
C ALA A 95 -2.12 -8.30 13.88
N LYS A 96 -0.98 -7.79 14.38
CA LYS A 96 -0.67 -7.74 15.82
C LYS A 96 -1.59 -6.80 16.60
N SER A 97 -2.06 -5.72 15.96
CA SER A 97 -3.00 -4.75 16.54
C SER A 97 -4.45 -5.22 16.54
N GLY A 98 -4.73 -6.43 16.03
CA GLY A 98 -6.08 -7.02 15.96
C GLY A 98 -6.78 -6.85 14.61
N ASP A 99 -6.22 -6.05 13.71
CA ASP A 99 -6.74 -5.80 12.36
C ASP A 99 -6.20 -6.81 11.34
N LYS A 100 -6.58 -8.07 11.54
CA LYS A 100 -6.09 -9.20 10.73
C LYS A 100 -6.45 -9.06 9.26
N GLN A 101 -7.60 -8.48 8.94
CA GLN A 101 -8.06 -8.32 7.57
C GLN A 101 -7.13 -7.40 6.76
N THR A 102 -6.78 -6.23 7.31
CA THR A 102 -5.79 -5.36 6.65
C THR A 102 -4.41 -6.02 6.62
N GLY A 103 -4.05 -6.74 7.68
CA GLY A 103 -2.80 -7.51 7.70
C GLY A 103 -2.68 -8.50 6.54
N VAL A 104 -3.71 -9.31 6.31
CA VAL A 104 -3.76 -10.28 5.20
C VAL A 104 -3.74 -9.58 3.84
N LEU A 105 -4.50 -8.49 3.68
CA LEU A 105 -4.56 -7.77 2.42
C LEU A 105 -3.20 -7.17 2.03
N LEU A 106 -2.48 -6.59 3.00
CA LEU A 106 -1.14 -6.07 2.78
C LEU A 106 -0.12 -7.18 2.52
N ALA A 107 -0.23 -8.33 3.20
CA ALA A 107 0.63 -9.48 2.90
C ALA A 107 0.42 -9.98 1.45
N ALA A 108 -0.84 -10.06 1.00
CA ALA A 108 -1.16 -10.41 -0.38
C ALA A 108 -0.60 -9.40 -1.39
N ALA A 109 -0.69 -8.09 -1.08
CA ALA A 109 -0.09 -7.05 -1.90
C ALA A 109 1.44 -7.15 -1.96
N GLY A 110 2.10 -7.43 -0.83
CA GLY A 110 3.54 -7.65 -0.76
C GLY A 110 4.00 -8.86 -1.57
N VAL A 111 3.26 -9.98 -1.51
CA VAL A 111 3.51 -11.14 -2.36
C VAL A 111 3.37 -10.77 -3.83
N LEU A 112 2.24 -10.16 -4.22
CA LEU A 112 1.99 -9.77 -5.61
C LEU A 112 3.04 -8.79 -6.15
N GLN A 113 3.48 -7.84 -5.33
CA GLN A 113 4.58 -6.94 -5.66
C GLN A 113 5.88 -7.73 -5.93
N ALA A 114 6.25 -8.63 -5.03
CA ALA A 114 7.48 -9.41 -5.15
C ALA A 114 7.49 -10.33 -6.38
N VAL A 115 6.40 -11.08 -6.62
CA VAL A 115 6.31 -11.92 -7.84
C VAL A 115 6.18 -11.09 -9.11
N GLY A 116 5.49 -9.95 -9.07
CA GLY A 116 5.38 -9.03 -10.22
C GLY A 116 6.74 -8.51 -10.65
N VAL A 117 7.54 -8.02 -9.70
CA VAL A 117 8.90 -7.52 -9.97
C VAL A 117 9.80 -8.66 -10.44
N ARG A 118 9.73 -9.83 -9.81
CA ARG A 118 10.52 -11.00 -10.24
C ARG A 118 10.24 -11.41 -11.70
N SER A 119 9.04 -11.16 -12.21
CA SER A 119 8.67 -11.51 -13.60
C SER A 119 9.26 -10.58 -14.67
N VAL A 120 9.95 -9.51 -14.27
CA VAL A 120 10.61 -8.55 -15.16
C VAL A 120 12.09 -8.34 -14.83
N LEU A 121 12.65 -9.19 -13.95
CA LEU A 121 14.09 -9.35 -13.72
C LEU A 121 14.62 -10.48 -14.60
#